data_AF-A0AAU2QY17-F1
#
_entry.id   AF-A0AAU2QY17-F1
#
_cell.length_a   1.000
_cell.length_b   1.000
_cell.length_c   1.000
_cell.angle_alpha   90.00
_cell.angle_beta   90.00
_cell.angle_gamma   90.00
#
_symmetry.space_group_name_H-M   'P 1'
#
loop_
_entity.id
_entity.type
_entity.pdbx_description
1 polymer ?
#
loop_
_entity_poly.entity_id
_entity_poly.type
_entity_poly.pdbx_seq_one_letter_code
_entity_poly.pdbx_strand_id
1 'polypeptide(L)'
;MGRDCRRGPGRGSAGQGCRGGAARGRGAGGLVRRVERAAVRALREAGPERECWAWWRAGVSPANAWGVARRRVHEVLVHTYDAQLTADAVQPMPADVAIDGVAEFLDTCDSTQAAWPHEPATIHYHATEGRSWLLTLDDTGAWPAPLTDGAAPASASATGTAEQLLLFVWGRLTLNDLKTEGDPRVFEQLIAWEPEE
;
A
#
# COMPACT_ATOMS: atom_id res chain seq x y z
N MET A 1 -64.15 -14.08 -30.24
CA MET A 1 -64.59 -15.45 -30.63
C MET A 1 -63.36 -16.34 -30.52
N GLY A 2 -63.15 -17.22 -29.56
CA GLY A 2 -64.06 -17.96 -28.70
C GLY A 2 -63.76 -19.45 -28.88
N ARG A 3 -63.01 -20.05 -27.94
CA ARG A 3 -63.34 -21.33 -27.28
C ARG A 3 -62.27 -21.72 -26.26
N ASP A 4 -62.80 -21.87 -25.06
CA ASP A 4 -62.22 -22.37 -23.81
C ASP A 4 -62.26 -23.92 -23.77
N CYS A 5 -61.75 -24.50 -22.67
CA CYS A 5 -61.94 -25.86 -22.12
C CYS A 5 -60.79 -26.85 -22.43
N ARG A 6 -60.11 -27.54 -21.49
CA ARG A 6 -60.36 -27.81 -20.05
C ARG A 6 -59.05 -28.11 -19.29
N ARG A 7 -59.10 -27.82 -17.99
CA ARG A 7 -58.27 -28.39 -16.91
C ARG A 7 -58.54 -29.90 -16.72
N GLY A 8 -57.53 -30.61 -16.23
CA GLY A 8 -57.66 -31.91 -15.55
C GLY A 8 -56.38 -32.25 -14.76
N PRO A 9 -56.44 -32.79 -13.52
CA PRO A 9 -55.35 -32.73 -12.53
C PRO A 9 -54.61 -34.06 -12.31
N GLY A 10 -53.37 -34.01 -11.80
CA GLY A 10 -52.63 -35.15 -11.24
C GLY A 10 -51.33 -34.69 -10.59
N ARG A 11 -51.36 -34.27 -9.32
CA ARG A 11 -50.90 -35.02 -8.14
C ARG A 11 -49.50 -35.67 -8.27
N GLY A 12 -48.52 -34.95 -7.74
CA GLY A 12 -47.62 -35.44 -6.69
C GLY A 12 -46.38 -36.21 -7.12
N SER A 13 -45.20 -35.63 -6.85
CA SER A 13 -44.37 -36.13 -5.76
C SER A 13 -43.30 -35.09 -5.40
N ALA A 14 -42.96 -35.07 -4.12
CA ALA A 14 -41.98 -34.19 -3.52
C ALA A 14 -40.58 -34.51 -4.08
N GLY A 15 -39.99 -33.56 -4.80
CA GLY A 15 -38.57 -33.49 -5.11
C GLY A 15 -37.94 -32.42 -4.24
N GLN A 16 -37.60 -32.82 -3.02
CA GLN A 16 -36.67 -32.22 -2.07
C GLN A 16 -35.98 -30.92 -2.54
N GLY A 17 -36.34 -29.80 -1.92
CA GLY A 17 -35.62 -28.55 -2.09
C GLY A 17 -34.15 -28.72 -1.72
N CYS A 18 -33.25 -28.45 -2.67
CA CYS A 18 -31.85 -28.20 -2.39
C CYS A 18 -31.72 -26.85 -1.70
N ARG A 19 -32.08 -26.79 -0.41
CA ARG A 19 -31.66 -25.70 0.48
C ARG A 19 -30.16 -25.86 0.72
N GLY A 20 -29.42 -24.86 0.27
CA GLY A 20 -28.38 -24.19 1.06
C GLY A 20 -27.30 -25.10 1.66
N GLY A 21 -26.29 -25.38 0.85
CA GLY A 21 -24.97 -25.80 1.30
C GLY A 21 -23.89 -25.00 0.60
N ALA A 22 -24.01 -23.66 0.55
CA ALA A 22 -22.89 -22.83 0.14
C ALA A 22 -21.70 -23.21 1.01
N ALA A 23 -20.61 -23.68 0.38
CA ALA A 23 -19.37 -24.00 1.03
C ALA A 23 -18.83 -22.75 1.73
N ARG A 24 -19.30 -22.49 2.95
CA ARG A 24 -18.87 -21.37 3.79
C ARG A 24 -17.41 -21.63 4.15
N GLY A 25 -16.48 -21.08 3.35
CA GLY A 25 -15.08 -20.93 3.73
C GLY A 25 -14.01 -21.59 2.85
N ARG A 26 -14.34 -22.20 1.70
CA ARG A 26 -13.33 -22.81 0.81
C ARG A 26 -12.93 -21.97 -0.43
N GLY A 27 -13.44 -20.75 -0.57
CA GLY A 27 -13.02 -19.81 -1.62
C GLY A 27 -11.91 -18.86 -1.15
N ALA A 28 -11.25 -18.16 -2.09
CA ALA A 28 -10.15 -17.23 -1.81
C ALA A 28 -10.50 -16.19 -0.72
N GLY A 29 -11.70 -15.59 -0.76
CA GLY A 29 -12.14 -14.66 0.29
C GLY A 29 -12.30 -15.29 1.68
N GLY A 30 -12.54 -16.61 1.75
CA GLY A 30 -12.54 -17.34 3.02
C GLY A 30 -11.14 -17.59 3.57
N LEU A 31 -10.14 -17.76 2.69
CA LEU A 31 -8.73 -17.88 3.07
C LEU A 31 -8.17 -16.55 3.56
N VAL A 32 -8.38 -15.45 2.81
CA VAL A 32 -7.92 -14.09 3.19
C VAL A 32 -8.37 -13.74 4.61
N ARG A 33 -9.67 -13.88 4.91
CA ARG A 33 -10.20 -13.60 6.25
C ARG A 33 -9.62 -14.47 7.36
N ARG A 34 -9.19 -15.71 7.07
CA ARG A 34 -8.54 -16.57 8.08
C ARG A 34 -7.11 -16.13 8.33
N VAL A 35 -6.36 -15.82 7.28
CA VAL A 35 -4.98 -15.36 7.37
C VAL A 35 -4.92 -14.01 8.08
N GLU A 36 -5.80 -13.07 7.72
CA GLU A 36 -5.94 -11.77 8.37
C GLU A 36 -6.15 -11.91 9.88
N ARG A 37 -7.15 -12.71 10.31
CA ARG A 37 -7.42 -12.93 11.73
C ARG A 37 -6.26 -13.60 12.46
N ALA A 38 -5.60 -14.57 11.81
CA ALA A 38 -4.44 -15.24 12.39
C ALA A 38 -3.26 -14.27 12.56
N ALA A 39 -2.99 -13.42 11.56
CA ALA A 39 -1.94 -12.42 11.61
C ALA A 39 -2.21 -11.36 12.70
N VAL A 40 -3.42 -10.80 12.75
CA VAL A 40 -3.81 -9.84 13.78
C VAL A 40 -3.69 -10.44 15.19
N ARG A 41 -4.10 -11.71 15.36
CA ARG A 41 -3.93 -12.42 16.63
C ARG A 41 -2.46 -12.57 17.01
N ALA A 42 -1.63 -13.03 16.09
CA ALA A 42 -0.20 -13.24 16.34
C ALA A 42 0.52 -11.94 16.70
N LEU A 43 0.23 -10.83 15.99
CA LEU A 43 0.80 -9.51 16.29
C LEU A 43 0.39 -9.01 17.67
N ARG A 44 -0.87 -9.21 18.07
CA ARG A 44 -1.35 -8.85 19.42
C ARG A 44 -0.71 -9.68 20.51
N GLU A 45 -0.56 -10.99 20.29
CA GLU A 45 0.09 -11.90 21.25
C GLU A 45 1.59 -11.60 21.40
N ALA A 46 2.26 -11.17 20.32
CA ALA A 46 3.67 -10.80 20.35
C ALA A 46 3.92 -9.48 21.11
N GLY A 47 3.02 -8.50 20.98
CA GLY A 47 3.26 -7.12 21.42
C GLY A 47 4.16 -6.33 20.46
N PRO A 48 4.12 -4.98 20.48
CA PRO A 48 4.75 -4.15 19.45
C PRO A 48 6.29 -4.23 19.44
N GLU A 49 6.90 -4.39 20.60
CA GLU A 49 8.36 -4.36 20.78
C GLU A 49 9.05 -5.70 20.49
N ARG A 50 8.29 -6.77 20.20
CA ARG A 50 8.89 -8.08 19.96
C ARG A 50 9.72 -8.05 18.70
N GLU A 51 11.04 -8.15 18.85
CA GLU A 51 11.97 -8.29 17.73
C GLU A 51 11.61 -9.50 16.86
N CYS A 52 11.71 -9.30 15.55
CA CYS A 52 11.46 -10.34 14.57
C CYS A 52 12.27 -10.07 13.29
N TRP A 53 12.53 -11.13 12.53
CA TRP A 53 13.20 -10.98 11.25
C TRP A 53 12.33 -10.16 10.29
N ALA A 54 12.95 -9.18 9.62
CA ALA A 54 12.37 -8.40 8.55
C ALA A 54 13.33 -8.38 7.35
N TRP A 55 12.80 -8.20 6.14
CA TRP A 55 13.59 -8.21 4.91
C TRP A 55 14.26 -6.86 4.63
N TRP A 56 13.75 -5.77 5.19
CA TRP A 56 14.42 -4.47 5.12
C TRP A 56 15.68 -4.48 5.99
N ARG A 57 16.76 -3.93 5.46
CA ARG A 57 18.07 -3.84 6.12
C ARG A 57 18.14 -2.63 7.05
N ALA A 58 19.32 -2.39 7.62
CA ALA A 58 19.61 -1.20 8.42
C ALA A 58 19.16 0.07 7.67
N GLY A 59 18.32 0.85 8.35
CA GLY A 59 17.59 1.99 7.83
C GLY A 59 16.77 2.58 8.99
N VAL A 60 15.62 3.17 8.69
CA VAL A 60 14.79 3.80 9.73
C VAL A 60 13.77 2.81 10.34
N SER A 61 13.24 1.88 9.55
CA SER A 61 12.17 0.98 10.01
C SER A 61 12.63 -0.09 11.01
N PRO A 62 11.94 -0.25 12.16
CA PRO A 62 12.34 -1.22 13.18
C PRO A 62 12.06 -2.67 12.75
N ALA A 63 13.01 -3.57 13.01
CA ALA A 63 12.84 -5.02 12.82
C ALA A 63 12.09 -5.67 14.00
N ASN A 64 10.86 -5.22 14.25
CA ASN A 64 9.99 -5.72 15.30
C ASN A 64 8.54 -5.89 14.82
N ALA A 65 7.69 -6.47 15.67
CA ALA A 65 6.30 -6.76 15.34
C ALA A 65 5.50 -5.50 14.94
N TRP A 66 5.82 -4.33 15.50
CA TRP A 66 5.24 -3.06 15.07
C TRP A 66 5.62 -2.70 13.63
N GLY A 67 6.91 -2.75 13.27
CA GLY A 67 7.37 -2.49 11.91
C GLY A 67 6.72 -3.42 10.89
N VAL A 68 6.65 -4.72 11.21
CA VAL A 68 5.94 -5.71 10.38
C VAL A 68 4.45 -5.41 10.28
N ALA A 69 3.79 -5.04 11.38
CA ALA A 69 2.38 -4.66 11.34
C ALA A 69 2.13 -3.45 10.43
N ARG A 70 2.96 -2.39 10.57
CA ARG A 70 2.86 -1.16 9.78
C ARG A 70 3.03 -1.45 8.29
N ARG A 71 4.07 -2.21 7.90
CA ARG A 71 4.27 -2.63 6.50
C ARG A 71 3.08 -3.41 5.94
N ARG A 72 2.53 -4.35 6.73
CA ARG A 72 1.39 -5.17 6.30
C ARG A 72 0.11 -4.37 6.10
N VAL A 73 -0.12 -3.29 6.85
CA VAL A 73 -1.25 -2.38 6.63
C VAL A 73 -1.15 -1.76 5.23
N HIS A 74 0.03 -1.25 4.86
CA HIS A 74 0.23 -0.56 3.58
C HIS A 74 0.26 -1.51 2.38
N GLU A 75 0.85 -2.70 2.52
CA GLU A 75 0.73 -3.77 1.52
C GLU A 75 -0.74 -4.13 1.24
N VAL A 76 -1.55 -4.29 2.29
CA VAL A 76 -2.97 -4.61 2.14
C VAL A 76 -3.74 -3.44 1.50
N LEU A 77 -3.43 -2.20 1.86
CA LEU A 77 -4.06 -1.02 1.29
C LEU A 77 -3.80 -0.91 -0.23
N VAL A 78 -2.53 -0.99 -0.65
CA VAL A 78 -2.14 -0.89 -2.07
C VAL A 78 -2.67 -2.07 -2.88
N HIS A 79 -2.64 -3.30 -2.33
CA HIS A 79 -3.21 -4.45 -3.04
C HIS A 79 -4.74 -4.46 -3.05
N THR A 80 -5.39 -3.78 -2.11
CA THR A 80 -6.83 -3.50 -2.20
C THR A 80 -7.11 -2.57 -3.36
N TYR A 81 -6.31 -1.51 -3.53
CA TYR A 81 -6.37 -0.65 -4.71
C TYR A 81 -6.15 -1.46 -6.01
N ASP A 82 -5.12 -2.29 -6.09
CA ASP A 82 -4.85 -3.12 -7.29
C ASP A 82 -6.06 -4.03 -7.64
N ALA A 83 -6.67 -4.64 -6.63
CA ALA A 83 -7.86 -5.49 -6.80
C ALA A 83 -9.10 -4.70 -7.22
N GLN A 84 -9.31 -3.50 -6.67
CA GLN A 84 -10.41 -2.62 -7.05
C GLN A 84 -10.22 -2.02 -8.43
N LEU A 85 -8.99 -1.67 -8.81
CA LEU A 85 -8.63 -1.20 -10.15
C LEU A 85 -8.96 -2.27 -11.20
N THR A 86 -8.58 -3.52 -10.92
CA THR A 86 -8.92 -4.67 -11.79
C THR A 86 -10.44 -4.86 -11.94
N ALA A 87 -11.21 -4.48 -10.93
CA ALA A 87 -12.67 -4.58 -10.91
C ALA A 87 -13.39 -3.30 -11.38
N ASP A 88 -12.65 -2.27 -11.80
CA ASP A 88 -13.19 -0.93 -12.13
C ASP A 88 -14.08 -0.35 -11.01
N ALA A 89 -13.62 -0.51 -9.76
CA ALA A 89 -14.39 -0.20 -8.55
C ALA A 89 -13.55 0.52 -7.47
N VAL A 90 -12.51 1.26 -7.89
CA VAL A 90 -11.60 1.99 -7.00
C VAL A 90 -12.37 2.88 -6.04
N GLN A 91 -12.04 2.77 -4.75
CA GLN A 91 -12.51 3.66 -3.70
C GLN A 91 -11.33 4.46 -3.13
N PRO A 92 -11.54 5.71 -2.70
CA PRO A 92 -10.50 6.50 -2.06
C PRO A 92 -9.93 5.79 -0.82
N MET A 93 -8.61 5.84 -0.67
CA MET A 93 -7.90 5.38 0.52
C MET A 93 -8.24 6.28 1.72
N PRO A 94 -8.28 5.74 2.94
CA PRO A 94 -8.31 6.56 4.15
C PRO A 94 -7.07 7.47 4.19
N ALA A 95 -7.27 8.78 4.25
CA ALA A 95 -6.19 9.76 4.10
C ALA A 95 -5.11 9.63 5.19
N ASP A 96 -5.49 9.35 6.43
CA ASP A 96 -4.57 9.13 7.54
C ASP A 96 -3.67 7.90 7.33
N VAL A 97 -4.22 6.82 6.77
CA VAL A 97 -3.46 5.62 6.43
C VAL A 97 -2.56 5.88 5.22
N ALA A 98 -3.03 6.62 4.21
CA ALA A 98 -2.20 6.98 3.06
C ALA A 98 -1.01 7.88 3.45
N ILE A 99 -1.23 8.85 4.34
CA ILE A 99 -0.17 9.69 4.92
C ILE A 99 0.87 8.83 5.64
N ASP A 100 0.43 7.90 6.50
CA ASP A 100 1.37 6.99 7.17
C ASP A 100 2.09 6.09 6.17
N GLY A 101 1.42 5.68 5.08
CA GLY A 101 1.99 4.84 4.03
C GLY A 101 3.12 5.51 3.27
N VAL A 102 3.03 6.81 2.99
CA VAL A 102 4.14 7.55 2.38
C VAL A 102 5.34 7.54 3.33
N ALA A 103 5.12 7.89 4.60
CA ALA A 103 6.19 7.87 5.60
C ALA A 103 6.82 6.48 5.75
N GLU A 104 6.00 5.43 5.84
CA GLU A 104 6.47 4.06 5.97
C GLU A 104 7.25 3.58 4.76
N PHE A 105 6.82 3.91 3.55
CA PHE A 105 7.55 3.50 2.35
C PHE A 105 8.93 4.16 2.30
N LEU A 106 9.01 5.45 2.62
CA LEU A 106 10.29 6.14 2.71
C LEU A 106 11.20 5.51 3.78
N ASP A 107 10.65 5.21 4.97
CA ASP A 107 11.38 4.59 6.09
C ASP A 107 11.84 3.15 5.77
N THR A 108 11.00 2.35 5.10
CA THR A 108 11.22 0.90 4.91
C THR A 108 11.89 0.56 3.58
N CYS A 109 11.52 1.24 2.50
CA CYS A 109 11.92 0.89 1.13
C CYS A 109 12.98 1.82 0.57
N ASP A 110 12.90 3.12 0.84
CA ASP A 110 13.85 4.09 0.29
C ASP A 110 15.08 4.28 1.19
N SER A 111 14.97 4.00 2.49
CA SER A 111 16.10 4.18 3.41
C SER A 111 17.17 3.10 3.25
N THR A 112 18.42 3.52 3.13
CA THR A 112 19.58 2.63 2.98
C THR A 112 20.87 3.32 3.38
N GLN A 113 21.86 2.52 3.82
CA GLN A 113 23.24 2.95 4.06
C GLN A 113 24.14 2.82 2.83
N ALA A 114 23.62 2.31 1.71
CA ALA A 114 24.38 2.23 0.47
C ALA A 114 24.61 3.64 -0.07
N ALA A 115 25.84 3.97 -0.43
CA ALA A 115 26.18 5.30 -0.93
C ALA A 115 25.42 5.63 -2.22
N TRP A 116 24.85 6.82 -2.29
CA TRP A 116 24.20 7.34 -3.49
C TRP A 116 25.25 7.54 -4.60
N PRO A 117 25.09 6.92 -5.79
CA PRO A 117 26.11 6.93 -6.85
C PRO A 117 26.07 8.18 -7.74
N HIS A 118 25.25 9.18 -7.39
CA HIS A 118 25.10 10.42 -8.15
C HIS A 118 25.42 11.65 -7.29
N GLU A 119 25.31 12.85 -7.87
CA GLU A 119 25.46 14.09 -7.10
C GLU A 119 24.49 14.11 -5.91
N PRO A 120 24.94 14.59 -4.72
CA PRO A 120 24.07 14.71 -3.56
C PRO A 120 22.79 15.48 -3.90
N ALA A 121 21.66 14.95 -3.46
CA ALA A 121 20.36 15.46 -3.83
C ALA A 121 19.37 15.39 -2.68
N THR A 122 18.32 16.17 -2.81
CA THR A 122 17.24 16.25 -1.82
C THR A 122 15.89 16.23 -2.52
N ILE A 123 15.04 15.27 -2.17
CA ILE A 123 13.69 15.16 -2.70
C ILE A 123 12.68 15.59 -1.65
N HIS A 124 11.76 16.49 -2.00
CA HIS A 124 10.62 16.84 -1.16
C HIS A 124 9.33 16.19 -1.67
N TYR A 125 8.61 15.54 -0.77
CA TYR A 125 7.27 15.03 -1.03
C TYR A 125 6.24 15.87 -0.27
N HIS A 126 5.24 16.39 -0.96
CA HIS A 126 4.21 17.27 -0.38
C HIS A 126 2.81 16.69 -0.57
N ALA A 127 2.23 16.16 0.51
CA ALA A 127 0.82 15.78 0.54
C ALA A 127 -0.06 17.01 0.70
N THR A 128 -1.09 17.14 -0.12
CA THR A 128 -2.09 18.23 -0.04
C THR A 128 -2.84 18.29 1.29
N GLU A 129 -2.82 17.19 2.04
CA GLU A 129 -3.39 17.01 3.38
C GLU A 129 -2.54 17.68 4.47
N GLY A 130 -1.48 18.42 4.10
CA GLY A 130 -0.68 19.22 5.02
C GLY A 130 0.49 18.47 5.66
N ARG A 131 0.93 17.36 5.05
CA ARG A 131 2.10 16.59 5.47
C ARG A 131 3.17 16.65 4.39
N SER A 132 4.43 16.72 4.81
CA SER A 132 5.55 16.75 3.87
C SER A 132 6.75 15.99 4.44
N TRP A 133 7.51 15.41 3.53
CA TRP A 133 8.67 14.58 3.82
C TRP A 133 9.85 15.02 2.99
N LEU A 134 11.02 14.71 3.52
CA LEU A 134 12.32 14.92 2.94
C LEU A 134 12.97 13.56 2.72
N LEU A 135 13.62 13.35 1.58
CA LEU A 135 14.56 12.26 1.36
C LEU A 135 15.90 12.87 0.95
N THR A 136 16.90 12.72 1.82
CA THR A 136 18.28 13.13 1.55
C THR A 136 19.03 11.98 0.92
N LEU A 137 19.75 12.25 -0.18
CA LEU A 137 20.57 11.29 -0.93
C LEU A 137 22.02 11.78 -0.97
N ASP A 138 22.94 11.05 -0.36
CA ASP A 138 24.36 11.41 -0.30
C ASP A 138 25.28 10.17 -0.21
N ASP A 139 26.58 10.40 0.01
CA ASP A 139 27.58 9.34 0.12
C ASP A 139 27.41 8.43 1.34
N THR A 140 26.51 8.77 2.27
CA THR A 140 26.11 7.95 3.42
C THR A 140 24.80 7.17 3.18
N GLY A 141 24.07 7.51 2.12
CA GLY A 141 22.93 6.77 1.61
C GLY A 141 21.66 7.59 1.47
N ALA A 142 20.53 6.98 1.82
CA ALA A 142 19.21 7.57 1.68
C ALA A 142 18.49 7.67 3.01
N TRP A 143 18.16 8.91 3.39
CA TRP A 143 17.72 9.23 4.74
C TRP A 143 16.43 10.03 4.72
N PRO A 144 15.29 9.39 5.03
CA PRO A 144 14.01 10.07 5.10
C PRO A 144 13.85 10.82 6.43
N ALA A 145 13.14 11.95 6.38
CA ALA A 145 12.78 12.74 7.55
C ALA A 145 11.48 13.52 7.31
N PRO A 146 10.79 13.96 8.38
CA PRO A 146 9.77 14.99 8.25
C PRO A 146 10.38 16.28 7.68
N LEU A 147 9.69 16.93 6.74
CA LEU A 147 10.14 18.22 6.24
C LEU A 147 9.93 19.31 7.31
N THR A 148 10.94 20.14 7.55
CA THR A 148 10.90 21.24 8.52
C THR A 148 11.24 22.57 7.84
N ASP A 149 10.84 23.70 8.44
CA ASP A 149 11.03 25.05 7.86
C ASP A 149 12.50 25.40 7.58
N GLY A 150 13.46 24.73 8.22
CA GLY A 150 14.89 24.93 8.02
C GLY A 150 15.54 23.93 7.06
N ALA A 151 14.77 23.07 6.40
CA ALA A 151 15.30 22.10 5.44
C ALA A 151 15.97 22.80 4.26
N ALA A 152 17.00 22.15 3.69
CA ALA A 152 17.63 22.62 2.47
C ALA A 152 16.62 22.70 1.32
N PRO A 153 16.83 23.59 0.32
CA PRO A 153 16.02 23.58 -0.88
C PRO A 153 16.05 22.22 -1.58
N ALA A 154 14.91 21.77 -2.09
CA ALA A 154 14.82 20.50 -2.80
C ALA A 154 15.57 20.58 -4.15
N SER A 155 16.32 19.54 -4.48
CA SER A 155 16.80 19.29 -5.85
C SER A 155 15.62 18.96 -6.77
N ALA A 156 14.63 18.25 -6.24
CA ALA A 156 13.37 17.93 -6.91
C ALA A 156 12.23 17.83 -5.89
N SER A 157 11.00 18.11 -6.31
CA SER A 157 9.83 17.92 -5.46
C SER A 157 8.67 17.29 -6.22
N ALA A 158 7.82 16.57 -5.47
CA ALA A 158 6.57 16.01 -5.97
C ALA A 158 5.42 16.37 -5.02
N THR A 159 4.33 16.86 -5.58
CA THR A 159 3.12 17.29 -4.85
C THR A 159 1.90 16.56 -5.38
N GLY A 160 1.09 16.03 -4.48
CA GLY A 160 -0.17 15.34 -4.78
C GLY A 160 -0.96 15.06 -3.50
N THR A 161 -2.10 14.39 -3.62
CA THR A 161 -2.74 13.79 -2.43
C THR A 161 -1.84 12.72 -1.83
N ALA A 162 -2.04 12.40 -0.55
CA ALA A 162 -1.29 11.32 0.10
C ALA A 162 -1.50 9.99 -0.61
N GLU A 163 -2.69 9.73 -1.16
CA GLU A 163 -2.98 8.57 -1.99
C GLU A 163 -2.14 8.57 -3.28
N GLN A 164 -2.09 9.68 -4.01
CA GLN A 164 -1.28 9.77 -5.23
C GLN A 164 0.20 9.59 -4.95
N LEU A 165 0.72 10.19 -3.88
CA LEU A 165 2.12 10.00 -3.46
C LEU A 165 2.39 8.55 -3.07
N LEU A 166 1.49 7.92 -2.30
CA LEU A 166 1.62 6.52 -1.92
C LEU A 166 1.62 5.61 -3.16
N LEU A 167 0.69 5.81 -4.10
CA LEU A 167 0.63 5.04 -5.33
C LEU A 167 1.86 5.30 -6.23
N PHE A 168 2.41 6.51 -6.22
CA PHE A 168 3.65 6.82 -6.93
C PHE A 168 4.85 6.07 -6.38
N VAL A 169 5.10 6.14 -5.06
CA VAL A 169 6.26 5.43 -4.47
C VAL A 169 6.13 3.91 -4.58
N TRP A 170 4.90 3.38 -4.60
CA TRP A 170 4.62 1.97 -4.91
C TRP A 170 4.66 1.62 -6.41
N GLY A 171 4.97 2.57 -7.31
CA GLY A 171 5.08 2.33 -8.74
C GLY A 171 3.76 2.07 -9.49
N ARG A 172 2.62 2.51 -8.93
CA ARG A 172 1.30 2.48 -9.59
C ARG A 172 1.00 3.75 -10.35
N LEU A 173 1.61 4.87 -9.95
CA LEU A 173 1.58 6.14 -10.65
C LEU A 173 2.99 6.55 -11.07
N THR A 174 3.05 7.49 -12.01
CA THR A 174 4.28 8.07 -12.55
C THR A 174 4.41 9.53 -12.14
N LEU A 175 5.56 10.14 -12.40
CA LEU A 175 5.76 11.58 -12.16
C LEU A 175 4.78 12.46 -12.92
N ASN A 176 4.21 12.00 -14.04
CA ASN A 176 3.21 12.75 -14.81
C ASN A 176 1.86 12.85 -14.09
N ASP A 177 1.62 12.01 -13.09
CA ASP A 177 0.40 12.00 -12.28
C ASP A 177 0.50 12.95 -11.06
N LEU A 178 1.66 13.58 -10.87
CA LEU A 178 1.98 14.48 -9.77
C LEU A 178 2.39 15.86 -10.30
N LYS A 179 2.25 16.89 -9.45
CA LYS A 179 2.87 18.18 -9.73
C LYS A 179 4.34 18.11 -9.31
N THR A 180 5.26 18.23 -10.26
CA THR A 180 6.70 18.15 -10.00
C THR A 180 7.41 19.48 -10.26
N GLU A 181 8.46 19.75 -9.49
CA GLU A 181 9.34 20.91 -9.64
C GLU A 181 10.82 20.48 -9.45
N GLY A 182 11.78 21.24 -9.99
CA GLY A 182 13.22 20.92 -9.90
C GLY A 182 13.73 20.00 -11.02
N ASP A 183 14.79 19.23 -10.76
CA ASP A 183 15.40 18.28 -11.73
C ASP A 183 14.70 16.90 -11.67
N PRO A 184 13.86 16.52 -12.65
CA PRO A 184 13.14 15.25 -12.63
C PRO A 184 14.06 14.03 -12.70
N ARG A 185 15.30 14.21 -13.19
CA ARG A 185 16.30 13.13 -13.27
C ARG A 185 16.64 12.55 -11.89
N VAL A 186 16.50 13.32 -10.81
CA VAL A 186 16.75 12.83 -9.45
C VAL A 186 15.78 11.70 -9.09
N PHE A 187 14.51 11.82 -9.48
CA PHE A 187 13.53 10.74 -9.31
C PHE A 187 13.83 9.53 -10.18
N GLU A 188 14.21 9.75 -11.44
CA GLU A 188 14.57 8.66 -12.37
C GLU A 188 15.76 7.87 -11.84
N GLN A 189 16.77 8.57 -11.32
CA GLN A 189 17.93 7.97 -10.67
C GLN A 189 17.53 7.17 -9.43
N LEU A 190 16.66 7.71 -8.57
CA LEU A 190 16.21 7.02 -7.37
C LEU A 190 15.46 5.73 -7.72
N ILE A 191 14.56 5.78 -8.70
CA ILE A 191 13.77 4.62 -9.16
C ILE A 191 14.67 3.55 -9.78
N ALA A 192 15.72 3.94 -10.49
CA ALA A 192 16.67 3.03 -11.13
C ALA A 192 17.76 2.51 -10.18
N TRP A 193 17.85 3.06 -8.96
CA TRP A 193 18.91 2.72 -8.02
C TRP A 193 18.59 1.43 -7.28
N GLU A 194 19.36 0.39 -7.60
CA GLU A 194 19.38 -0.88 -6.89
C GLU A 194 20.61 -0.90 -5.98
N PRO A 195 20.51 -0.46 -4.70
CA PRO A 195 21.65 -0.46 -3.79
C PRO A 195 22.18 -1.89 -3.61
N GLU A 196 23.48 -2.10 -3.88
CA GLU A 196 24.13 -3.41 -3.71
C GLU A 196 24.04 -3.89 -2.24
N GLU A 197 23.92 -5.22 -2.06
CA GLU A 197 23.71 -5.90 -0.76
C GLU A 197 24.88 -5.88 0.23
#